data_AF-A0A2T5YFD6-F1
#
_entry.id   AF-A0A2T5YFD6-F1
#
_cell.length_a   1.000
_cell.length_b   1.000
_cell.length_c   1.000
_cell.angle_alpha   90.00
_cell.angle_beta   90.00
_cell.angle_gamma   90.00
#
_symmetry.space_group_name_H-M   'P 1'
#
loop_
_entity.id
_entity.type
_entity.pdbx_description
1 polymer ?
#
loop_
_entity_poly.entity_id
_entity_poly.type
_entity_poly.pdbx_seq_one_letter_code
_entity_poly.pdbx_strand_id
1 'polypeptide(L)'
;MPERKLYGDAKLIEALLSQMQLMEEAAGGWAAVYKDTSSGRFWMKCYTTAGEQGSGGYELLIRLPLPTTQELIGLAILSPNEDEAVAAIMRLLEEEAVEQKDFREQLVTQLEELTGESITPEQKQRLREIITLTSLSDPMNKREVLGKTAAQVQADVAYFEAVSERARQLLRVL
;
A
#
# COMPACT_ATOMS: atom_id res chain seq x y z
N MET A 1 -0.90 -8.62 -20.43
CA MET A 1 -0.71 -7.75 -19.23
C MET A 1 -1.21 -8.53 -18.03
N PRO A 2 -0.50 -8.54 -16.89
CA PRO A 2 -1.04 -9.16 -15.68
C PRO A 2 -2.33 -8.43 -15.31
N GLU A 3 -3.31 -9.20 -14.86
CA GLU A 3 -4.64 -8.68 -14.60
C GLU A 3 -4.68 -7.98 -13.24
N ARG A 4 -5.23 -6.75 -13.23
CA ARG A 4 -5.25 -5.85 -12.08
C ARG A 4 -5.77 -6.52 -10.81
N LYS A 5 -5.14 -6.19 -9.69
CA LYS A 5 -5.50 -6.65 -8.35
C LYS A 5 -6.08 -5.54 -7.48
N LEU A 6 -5.77 -4.28 -7.76
CA LEU A 6 -6.33 -3.15 -7.04
C LEU A 6 -6.78 -2.03 -7.98
N TYR A 7 -7.77 -1.29 -7.50
CA TYR A 7 -8.20 0.00 -8.05
C TYR A 7 -8.29 1.01 -6.90
N GLY A 8 -7.86 2.24 -7.18
CA GLY A 8 -7.91 3.36 -6.24
C GLY A 8 -8.60 4.61 -6.82
N ASP A 9 -9.01 4.58 -8.09
CA ASP A 9 -9.81 5.65 -8.70
C ASP A 9 -11.31 5.41 -8.42
N ALA A 10 -11.95 6.33 -7.70
CA ALA A 10 -13.34 6.20 -7.28
C ALA A 10 -14.33 6.05 -8.46
N LYS A 11 -14.10 6.75 -9.57
CA LYS A 11 -15.00 6.66 -10.74
C LYS A 11 -14.86 5.32 -11.44
N LEU A 12 -13.64 4.81 -11.53
CA LEU A 12 -13.36 3.49 -12.09
C LEU A 12 -13.95 2.38 -11.20
N ILE A 13 -13.82 2.51 -9.88
CA ILE A 13 -14.43 1.61 -8.91
C ILE A 13 -15.95 1.61 -9.09
N GLU A 14 -16.60 2.77 -9.13
CA GLU A 14 -18.05 2.89 -9.35
C GLU A 14 -18.48 2.20 -10.66
N ALA A 15 -17.76 2.47 -11.76
CA ALA A 15 -18.05 1.88 -13.06
C ALA A 15 -17.93 0.34 -13.05
N LEU A 16 -16.92 -0.20 -12.36
CA LEU A 16 -16.72 -1.64 -12.21
C LEU A 16 -17.82 -2.26 -11.35
N LEU A 17 -18.12 -1.67 -10.19
CA LEU A 17 -19.12 -2.18 -9.26
C LEU A 17 -20.52 -2.22 -9.85
N SER A 18 -20.86 -1.30 -10.77
CA SER A 18 -22.15 -1.32 -11.49
C SER A 18 -22.39 -2.60 -12.31
N GLN A 19 -21.34 -3.36 -12.60
CA GLN A 19 -21.38 -4.60 -13.37
C GLN A 19 -21.24 -5.86 -12.49
N MET A 20 -21.08 -5.68 -11.17
CA MET A 20 -20.86 -6.77 -10.22
C MET A 20 -22.09 -7.00 -9.35
N GLN A 21 -22.23 -8.23 -8.86
CA GLN A 21 -23.26 -8.58 -7.89
C GLN A 21 -22.73 -8.33 -6.47
N LEU A 22 -23.45 -7.53 -5.68
CA LEU A 22 -23.18 -7.42 -4.24
C LEU A 22 -23.49 -8.76 -3.57
N MET A 23 -22.53 -9.29 -2.81
CA MET A 23 -22.63 -10.56 -2.10
C MET A 23 -22.85 -10.35 -0.62
N GLU A 24 -22.03 -9.49 -0.01
CA GLU A 24 -22.04 -9.20 1.42
C GLU A 24 -21.65 -7.74 1.66
N GLU A 25 -22.18 -7.15 2.71
CA GLU A 25 -21.83 -5.79 3.15
C GLU A 25 -21.66 -5.78 4.66
N ALA A 26 -20.57 -5.19 5.14
CA ALA A 26 -20.31 -5.03 6.55
C ALA A 26 -21.28 -4.00 7.17
N ALA A 27 -21.64 -4.20 8.43
CA ALA A 27 -22.44 -3.24 9.17
C ALA A 27 -21.77 -1.86 9.16
N GLY A 28 -22.47 -0.84 8.66
CA GLY A 28 -21.95 0.52 8.54
C GLY A 28 -21.35 0.89 7.17
N GLY A 29 -21.35 -0.01 6.18
CA GLY A 29 -21.01 0.31 4.78
C GLY A 29 -19.52 0.53 4.50
N TRP A 30 -18.64 0.25 5.47
CA TRP A 30 -17.19 0.45 5.35
C TRP A 30 -16.48 -0.60 4.50
N ALA A 31 -17.11 -1.76 4.30
CA ALA A 31 -16.60 -2.81 3.45
C ALA A 31 -17.74 -3.60 2.80
N ALA A 32 -17.53 -4.05 1.58
CA ALA A 32 -18.49 -4.88 0.85
C ALA A 32 -17.75 -5.85 -0.08
N VAL A 33 -18.31 -7.04 -0.24
CA VAL A 33 -17.81 -8.07 -1.16
C VAL A 33 -18.73 -8.15 -2.36
N TYR A 34 -18.15 -8.07 -3.54
CA TYR A 34 -18.80 -8.16 -4.83
C TYR A 34 -18.30 -9.37 -5.60
N LYS A 35 -19.15 -9.95 -6.44
CA LYS A 35 -18.81 -10.98 -7.40
C LYS A 35 -18.96 -10.41 -8.81
N ASP A 36 -17.87 -10.40 -9.56
CA ASP A 36 -17.90 -10.13 -10.99
C ASP A 36 -18.60 -11.29 -11.70
N THR A 37 -19.74 -10.99 -12.33
CA THR A 37 -20.58 -11.99 -12.99
C THR A 37 -19.94 -12.54 -14.27
N SER A 38 -19.02 -11.79 -14.89
CA SER A 38 -18.33 -12.18 -16.11
C SER A 38 -17.16 -13.13 -15.85
N SER A 39 -16.33 -12.83 -14.84
CA SER A 39 -15.13 -13.62 -14.52
C SER A 39 -15.33 -14.61 -13.37
N GLY A 40 -16.42 -14.48 -12.61
CA GLY A 40 -16.70 -15.27 -11.41
C GLY A 40 -15.86 -14.88 -10.20
N ARG A 41 -15.03 -13.83 -10.30
CA ARG A 41 -14.08 -13.41 -9.26
C ARG A 41 -14.73 -12.55 -8.21
N PHE A 42 -14.13 -12.57 -7.03
CA PHE A 42 -14.58 -11.76 -5.91
C PHE A 42 -13.70 -10.54 -5.72
N TRP A 43 -14.32 -9.44 -5.34
CA TRP A 43 -13.70 -8.15 -5.10
C TRP A 43 -14.21 -7.59 -3.78
N MET A 44 -13.32 -7.02 -2.99
CA MET A 44 -13.65 -6.33 -1.75
C MET A 44 -13.52 -4.84 -1.98
N LYS A 45 -14.62 -4.10 -1.86
CA LYS A 45 -14.61 -2.65 -1.69
C LYS A 45 -14.37 -2.35 -0.21
N CYS A 46 -13.46 -1.44 0.09
CA CYS A 46 -13.25 -0.94 1.45
C CYS A 46 -12.69 0.49 1.43
N TYR A 47 -12.72 1.16 2.57
CA TYR A 47 -12.03 2.44 2.76
C TYR A 47 -10.84 2.26 3.69
N THR A 48 -9.69 2.82 3.31
CA THR A 48 -8.50 2.91 4.16
C THR A 48 -8.45 4.24 4.89
N THR A 49 -7.97 4.23 6.13
CA THR A 49 -7.71 5.45 6.90
C THR A 49 -6.27 5.94 6.75
N ALA A 50 -5.41 5.11 6.15
CA ALA A 50 -4.06 5.51 5.80
C ALA A 50 -4.07 6.72 4.84
N GLY A 51 -3.42 7.81 5.24
CA GLY A 51 -3.28 9.02 4.44
C GLY A 51 -4.40 10.07 4.62
N GLU A 52 -5.25 9.98 5.65
CA GLU A 52 -6.35 10.94 5.85
C GLU A 52 -5.92 12.41 5.93
N GLN A 53 -6.52 13.22 5.05
CA GLN A 53 -6.67 14.69 5.16
C GLN A 53 -8.16 15.09 5.31
N GLY A 54 -9.09 14.14 5.51
CA GLY A 54 -10.55 14.38 5.57
C GLY A 54 -11.36 13.18 6.07
N SER A 55 -12.68 13.34 6.20
CA SER A 55 -13.58 12.48 6.99
C SER A 55 -14.23 11.30 6.23
N GLY A 56 -13.52 10.67 5.28
CA GLY A 56 -14.11 9.65 4.40
C GLY A 56 -13.23 8.48 3.98
N GLY A 57 -11.96 8.44 4.40
CA GLY A 57 -10.98 7.45 3.94
C GLY A 57 -10.69 7.49 2.43
N TYR A 58 -9.73 6.68 2.00
CA TYR A 58 -9.42 6.46 0.58
C TYR A 58 -10.08 5.14 0.11
N GLU A 59 -10.89 5.22 -0.95
CA GLU A 59 -11.66 4.07 -1.46
C GLU A 59 -10.76 3.11 -2.24
N LEU A 60 -10.88 1.81 -1.93
CA LEU A 60 -10.13 0.73 -2.56
C LEU A 60 -11.09 -0.35 -3.07
N LEU A 61 -10.77 -0.92 -4.23
CA LEU A 61 -11.37 -2.17 -4.71
C LEU A 61 -10.25 -3.20 -4.90
N ILE A 62 -10.28 -4.28 -4.11
CA ILE A 62 -9.20 -5.25 -4.01
C ILE A 62 -9.70 -6.62 -4.45
N ARG A 63 -8.98 -7.27 -5.37
CA ARG A 63 -9.32 -8.62 -5.82
C ARG A 63 -9.08 -9.63 -4.70
N LEU A 64 -10.04 -10.55 -4.51
CA LEU A 64 -9.91 -11.66 -3.59
C LEU A 64 -9.34 -12.91 -4.30
N PRO A 65 -8.51 -13.72 -3.61
CA PRO A 65 -7.97 -13.53 -2.26
C PRO A 65 -7.05 -12.30 -2.16
N LEU A 66 -6.98 -11.69 -0.97
CA LEU A 66 -6.22 -10.46 -0.75
C LEU A 66 -4.76 -10.63 -1.19
N PRO A 67 -4.18 -9.61 -1.87
CA PRO A 67 -2.77 -9.66 -2.24
C PRO A 67 -1.87 -9.76 -1.01
N THR A 68 -0.76 -10.47 -1.13
CA THR A 68 0.26 -10.53 -0.07
C THR A 68 1.06 -9.22 0.00
N THR A 69 1.76 -8.96 1.10
CA THR A 69 2.69 -7.81 1.24
C THR A 69 3.69 -7.74 0.08
N GLN A 70 4.26 -8.89 -0.33
CA GLN A 70 5.17 -8.95 -1.47
C GLN A 70 4.50 -8.55 -2.78
N GLU A 71 3.26 -8.99 -3.01
CA GLU A 71 2.50 -8.63 -4.21
C GLU A 71 2.12 -7.15 -4.21
N LEU A 72 1.74 -6.59 -3.06
CA LEU A 72 1.45 -5.16 -2.93
C LEU A 72 2.69 -4.31 -3.21
N ILE A 73 3.85 -4.67 -2.67
CA ILE A 73 5.12 -3.99 -2.98
C ILE A 73 5.40 -4.06 -4.49
N GLY A 74 5.25 -5.25 -5.08
CA GLY A 74 5.42 -5.42 -6.53
C GLY A 74 4.47 -4.54 -7.35
N LEU A 75 3.20 -4.41 -6.94
CA LEU A 75 2.23 -3.56 -7.62
C LEU A 75 2.54 -2.07 -7.47
N ALA A 76 2.96 -1.62 -6.28
CA ALA A 76 3.36 -0.24 -6.03
C ALA A 76 4.53 0.18 -6.95
N ILE A 77 5.49 -0.72 -7.15
CA ILE A 77 6.67 -0.45 -7.98
C ILE A 77 6.36 -0.59 -9.48
N LEU A 78 5.74 -1.72 -9.86
CA LEU A 78 5.74 -2.20 -11.25
C LEU A 78 4.41 -2.02 -11.98
N SER A 79 3.31 -1.64 -11.30
CA SER A 79 2.02 -1.51 -11.99
C SER A 79 2.09 -0.46 -13.10
N PRO A 80 1.58 -0.74 -14.31
CA PRO A 80 1.46 0.28 -15.34
C PRO A 80 0.34 1.28 -15.02
N ASN A 81 -0.53 0.99 -14.05
CA ASN A 81 -1.64 1.85 -13.66
C ASN A 81 -1.27 2.62 -12.39
N GLU A 82 -1.26 3.95 -12.47
CA GLU A 82 -0.92 4.81 -11.33
C GLU A 82 -1.88 4.62 -10.14
N ASP A 83 -3.19 4.49 -10.42
CA ASP A 83 -4.19 4.29 -9.36
C ASP A 83 -4.04 2.94 -8.65
N GLU A 84 -3.56 1.90 -9.35
CA GLU A 84 -3.25 0.60 -8.72
C GLU A 84 -2.01 0.68 -7.84
N ALA A 85 -0.97 1.39 -8.29
CA ALA A 85 0.25 1.58 -7.52
C ALA A 85 -0.04 2.34 -6.21
N VAL A 86 -0.81 3.43 -6.29
CA VAL A 86 -1.25 4.19 -5.11
C VAL A 86 -2.14 3.33 -4.20
N ALA A 87 -3.11 2.60 -4.76
CA ALA A 87 -3.96 1.69 -4.00
C ALA A 87 -3.15 0.63 -3.23
N ALA A 88 -2.08 0.09 -3.83
CA ALA A 88 -1.20 -0.86 -3.18
C ALA A 88 -0.46 -0.24 -1.99
N ILE A 89 0.04 1.00 -2.13
CA ILE A 89 0.68 1.74 -1.03
C ILE A 89 -0.30 1.99 0.11
N MET A 90 -1.52 2.45 -0.20
CA MET A 90 -2.55 2.71 0.81
C MET A 90 -2.95 1.45 1.57
N ARG A 91 -2.99 0.31 0.86
CA ARG A 91 -3.23 -1.00 1.49
C ARG A 91 -2.07 -1.43 2.40
N LEU A 92 -0.82 -1.23 1.99
CA LEU A 92 0.37 -1.54 2.81
C LEU A 92 0.37 -0.74 4.13
N LEU A 93 0.07 0.56 4.05
CA LEU A 93 0.00 1.43 5.23
C LEU A 93 -1.12 1.04 6.19
N GLU A 94 -2.30 0.69 5.66
CA GLU A 94 -3.42 0.20 6.49
C GLU A 94 -3.08 -1.13 7.16
N GLU A 95 -2.48 -2.07 6.42
CA GLU A 95 -2.04 -3.36 6.97
C GLU A 95 -0.97 -3.21 8.06
N GLU A 96 -0.06 -2.24 7.92
CA GLU A 96 0.90 -1.90 8.97
C GLU A 96 0.19 -1.32 10.21
N ALA A 97 -0.72 -0.37 10.00
CA ALA A 97 -1.38 0.35 11.10
C ALA A 97 -2.36 -0.52 11.89
N VAL A 98 -3.14 -1.35 11.21
CA VAL A 98 -4.24 -2.13 11.81
C VAL A 98 -3.84 -3.58 12.08
N GLU A 99 -3.17 -4.21 11.12
CA GLU A 99 -2.83 -5.64 11.18
C GLU A 99 -1.39 -5.89 11.69
N GLN A 100 -0.62 -4.82 11.96
CA GLN A 100 0.78 -4.87 12.38
C GLN A 100 1.68 -5.64 11.40
N LYS A 101 1.32 -5.65 10.12
CA LYS A 101 2.09 -6.29 9.05
C LYS A 101 3.19 -5.35 8.57
N ASP A 102 4.43 -5.69 8.88
CA ASP A 102 5.58 -4.91 8.43
C ASP A 102 5.83 -5.08 6.92
N PHE A 103 6.04 -3.96 6.23
CA PHE A 103 6.42 -3.96 4.81
C PHE A 103 7.69 -3.17 4.52
N ARG A 104 8.15 -2.33 5.45
CA ARG A 104 9.12 -1.26 5.17
C ARG A 104 10.49 -1.80 4.83
N GLU A 105 10.99 -2.77 5.57
CA GLU A 105 12.29 -3.42 5.32
C GLU A 105 12.30 -4.13 3.96
N GLN A 106 11.21 -4.80 3.60
CA GLN A 106 11.07 -5.47 2.31
C GLN A 106 10.96 -4.45 1.16
N LEU A 107 10.25 -3.34 1.38
CA LEU A 107 10.13 -2.28 0.39
C LEU A 107 11.48 -1.61 0.12
N VAL A 108 12.19 -1.17 1.17
CA VAL A 108 13.47 -0.47 0.98
C VAL A 108 14.51 -1.36 0.29
N THR A 109 14.55 -2.66 0.62
CA THR A 109 15.43 -3.63 -0.04
C THR A 109 15.13 -3.74 -1.54
N GLN A 110 13.86 -3.85 -1.93
CA GLN A 110 13.50 -3.91 -3.34
C GLN A 110 13.78 -2.59 -4.08
N LEU A 111 13.62 -1.45 -3.42
CA LEU A 111 13.97 -0.15 -4.01
C LEU A 111 15.49 -0.04 -4.27
N GLU A 112 16.32 -0.53 -3.34
CA GLU A 112 17.78 -0.59 -3.50
C GLU A 112 18.21 -1.46 -4.69
N GLU A 113 17.64 -2.65 -4.82
CA GLU A 113 17.90 -3.56 -5.94
C GLU A 113 17.64 -2.89 -7.30
N LEU A 114 16.55 -2.13 -7.42
CA LEU A 114 16.20 -1.42 -8.66
C LEU A 114 17.15 -0.27 -8.96
N THR A 115 17.63 0.46 -7.95
CA THR A 115 18.57 1.58 -8.17
C THR A 115 19.96 1.14 -8.63
N GLY A 116 20.30 -0.15 -8.50
CA GLY A 116 21.49 -0.73 -9.09
C GLY A 116 21.42 -0.88 -10.62
N GLU A 117 20.23 -0.75 -11.21
CA GLU A 117 19.97 -0.88 -12.65
C GLU A 117 19.80 0.48 -13.35
N SER A 118 19.84 0.47 -14.69
CA SER A 118 19.57 1.67 -15.49
C SER A 118 18.07 1.99 -15.48
N ILE A 119 17.62 2.74 -14.46
CA ILE A 119 16.22 3.17 -14.30
C ILE A 119 15.91 4.43 -15.12
N THR A 120 14.71 4.49 -15.69
CA THR A 120 14.25 5.65 -16.47
C THR A 120 13.89 6.84 -15.57
N PRO A 121 13.81 8.08 -16.10
CA PRO A 121 13.35 9.24 -15.33
C PRO A 121 11.95 9.07 -14.72
N GLU A 122 11.04 8.42 -15.44
CA GLU A 122 9.67 8.13 -14.97
C GLU A 122 9.71 7.15 -13.81
N GLN A 123 10.54 6.12 -13.90
CA GLN A 123 10.71 5.16 -12.82
C GLN A 123 11.36 5.82 -11.59
N LYS A 124 12.36 6.69 -11.78
CA LYS A 124 12.92 7.50 -10.68
C LYS A 124 11.85 8.32 -9.97
N GLN A 125 10.98 9.00 -10.72
CA GLN A 125 9.90 9.78 -10.15
C GLN A 125 8.94 8.92 -9.33
N ARG A 126 8.52 7.77 -9.86
CA ARG A 126 7.68 6.81 -9.13
C ARG A 126 8.34 6.32 -7.84
N LEU A 127 9.63 5.99 -7.85
CA LEU A 127 10.33 5.54 -6.64
C LEU A 127 10.37 6.65 -5.57
N ARG A 128 10.53 7.92 -5.98
CA ARG A 128 10.44 9.07 -5.04
C ARG A 128 9.03 9.21 -4.45
N GLU A 129 7.99 9.02 -5.26
CA GLU A 129 6.60 9.06 -4.80
C GLU A 129 6.31 7.94 -3.80
N ILE A 130 6.78 6.72 -4.07
CA ILE A 130 6.67 5.59 -3.13
C ILE A 130 7.31 5.93 -1.79
N ILE A 131 8.56 6.42 -1.79
CA ILE A 131 9.28 6.80 -0.57
C ILE A 131 8.52 7.91 0.20
N THR A 132 7.94 8.87 -0.53
CA THR A 132 7.19 9.99 0.05
C THR A 132 5.87 9.51 0.66
N LEU A 133 5.05 8.78 -0.09
CA LEU A 133 3.74 8.31 0.36
C LEU A 133 3.84 7.34 1.55
N THR A 134 4.89 6.52 1.59
CA THR A 134 5.14 5.60 2.70
C THR A 134 5.86 6.24 3.88
N SER A 135 6.25 7.51 3.75
CA SER A 135 7.11 8.22 4.72
C SER A 135 8.37 7.42 5.06
N LEU A 136 8.93 6.66 4.11
CA LEU A 136 10.01 5.70 4.38
C LEU A 136 11.28 6.38 4.90
N SER A 137 11.50 7.64 4.52
CA SER A 137 12.64 8.46 4.93
C SER A 137 12.44 9.18 6.28
N ASP A 138 11.29 9.00 6.94
CA ASP A 138 11.00 9.59 8.25
C ASP A 138 11.44 8.65 9.39
N PRO A 139 12.42 9.04 10.23
CA PRO A 139 12.85 8.24 11.38
C PRO A 139 11.83 8.28 12.53
N MET A 140 10.85 9.19 12.48
CA MET A 140 9.82 9.33 13.51
C MET A 140 8.61 8.42 13.28
N ASN A 141 8.65 7.56 12.25
CA ASN A 141 7.72 6.45 12.13
C ASN A 141 7.72 5.62 13.41
N LYS A 142 6.55 5.15 13.82
CA LYS A 142 6.38 4.47 15.10
C LYS A 142 5.30 3.41 15.01
N ARG A 143 5.45 2.39 15.83
CA ARG A 143 4.40 1.40 16.13
C ARG A 143 3.72 1.75 17.44
N GLU A 144 2.61 1.07 17.73
CA GLU A 144 1.97 1.15 19.04
C GLU A 144 2.96 0.88 20.17
N VAL A 145 2.95 1.73 21.20
CA VAL A 145 3.87 1.66 22.36
C VAL A 145 3.20 0.99 23.56
N LEU A 146 1.86 0.99 23.61
CA LEU A 146 1.12 0.44 24.73
C LEU A 146 1.44 -1.06 24.89
N GLY A 147 1.81 -1.46 26.10
CA GLY A 147 2.18 -2.85 26.41
C GLY A 147 3.62 -3.25 26.04
N LYS A 148 4.42 -2.37 25.42
CA LYS A 148 5.84 -2.66 25.14
C LYS A 148 6.75 -2.31 26.32
N THR A 149 7.80 -3.10 26.47
CA THR A 149 8.93 -2.77 27.35
C THR A 149 9.80 -1.67 26.73
N ALA A 150 10.60 -1.00 27.55
CA ALA A 150 11.56 -0.01 27.07
C ALA A 150 12.53 -0.58 26.01
N ALA A 151 12.95 -1.83 26.17
CA ALA A 151 13.83 -2.50 25.20
C ALA A 151 13.14 -2.72 23.84
N GLN A 152 11.86 -3.09 23.83
CA GLN A 152 11.08 -3.23 22.59
C GLN A 152 10.86 -1.88 21.91
N VAL A 153 10.60 -0.82 22.67
CA VAL A 153 10.48 0.54 22.12
C VAL A 153 11.81 0.97 21.50
N GLN A 154 12.94 0.71 22.17
CA GLN A 154 14.26 1.03 21.63
C GLN A 154 14.59 0.25 20.35
N ALA A 155 14.15 -1.01 20.27
CA ALA A 155 14.31 -1.83 19.07
C ALA A 155 13.49 -1.28 17.89
N ASP A 156 12.26 -0.82 18.13
CA ASP A 156 11.45 -0.15 17.09
C ASP A 156 12.12 1.15 16.61
N VAL A 157 12.63 1.97 17.52
CA VAL A 157 13.37 3.21 17.15
C VAL A 157 14.56 2.87 16.25
N ALA A 158 15.40 1.92 16.66
CA ALA A 158 16.56 1.51 15.87
C ALA A 158 16.16 0.95 14.50
N TYR A 159 15.05 0.21 14.42
CA TYR A 159 14.49 -0.28 13.16
C TYR A 159 14.10 0.86 12.22
N PHE A 160 13.29 1.82 12.69
CA PHE A 160 12.84 2.93 11.84
C PHE A 160 13.98 3.89 11.46
N GLU A 161 14.97 4.10 12.33
CA GLU A 161 16.18 4.84 12.00
C GLU A 161 16.96 4.17 10.86
N ALA A 162 17.14 2.84 10.91
CA ALA A 162 17.85 2.09 9.88
C ALA A 162 17.13 2.14 8.52
N VAL A 163 15.81 1.93 8.51
CA VAL A 163 14.98 2.06 7.29
C VAL A 163 15.04 3.49 6.74
N SER A 164 14.90 4.49 7.60
CA SER A 164 14.93 5.91 7.22
C SER A 164 16.25 6.30 6.58
N GLU A 165 17.38 5.88 7.14
CA GLU A 165 18.69 6.19 6.58
C GLU A 165 18.88 5.59 5.19
N ARG A 166 18.49 4.32 4.99
CA ARG A 166 18.51 3.67 3.68
C ARG A 166 17.64 4.40 2.65
N ALA A 167 16.41 4.75 3.03
CA ALA A 167 15.51 5.51 2.16
C ALA A 167 16.04 6.91 1.81
N ARG A 168 16.72 7.59 2.74
CA ARG A 168 17.37 8.88 2.48
C ARG A 168 18.55 8.75 1.52
N GLN A 169 19.29 7.66 1.59
CA GLN A 169 20.38 7.39 0.64
C GLN A 169 19.82 7.15 -0.77
N LEU A 170 18.74 6.39 -0.90
CA LEU A 170 18.02 6.21 -2.17
C LEU A 170 17.59 7.55 -2.78
N LEU A 171 16.99 8.44 -1.99
CA LEU A 171 16.55 9.76 -2.47
C LEU A 171 17.68 10.63 -3.03
N ARG A 172 18.94 10.40 -2.65
CA ARG A 172 20.09 11.16 -3.17
C ARG A 172 20.54 10.69 -4.57
N VAL A 173 20.22 9.45 -4.95
CA VAL A 173 20.65 8.82 -6.21
C VAL A 173 19.53 8.67 -7.24
N LEU A 174 18.26 8.69 -6.78
CA LEU A 174 17.07 8.85 -7.61
C LEU A 174 17.08 10.24 -8.23
#